data_AF-A0A955R0J7-F1
#
_entry.id   AF-A0A955R0J7-F1
#
_cell.length_a   1.000
_cell.length_b   1.000
_cell.length_c   1.000
_cell.angle_alpha   90.00
_cell.angle_beta   90.00
_cell.angle_gamma   90.00
#
_symmetry.space_group_name_H-M   'P 1'
#
loop_
_entity.id
_entity.type
_entity.pdbx_description
1 polymer ?
#
loop_
_entity_poly.entity_id
_entity_poly.type
_entity_poly.pdbx_seq_one_letter_code
_entity_poly.pdbx_strand_id
1 'polypeptide(L)'
;MPVLLSACGGGEKGDPALRRGIQFVRYLSARNQLTRSSFLVVYPEGKPSDFVKWMFSTMGTAEWPPSEEMAEADPMIAEQAKSIRAPLLPKGVALVPLERDLKKKRQVVIRADDAAGILIADAYLDPNYSPAMTRQWPLKLPK
;
A
#
# COMPACT_ATOMS: atom_id res chain seq x y z
N MET A 1 -16.30 18.81 31.96
CA MET A 1 -14.89 19.04 31.56
C MET A 1 -14.07 18.98 32.83
N PRO A 2 -12.97 18.21 32.91
CA PRO A 2 -11.91 18.02 31.90
C PRO A 2 -11.94 16.59 31.29
N VAL A 3 -11.69 16.33 30.00
CA VAL A 3 -10.43 16.41 29.21
C VAL A 3 -9.23 15.80 29.93
N LEU A 4 -9.05 14.49 29.75
CA LEU A 4 -7.76 13.83 29.85
C LEU A 4 -7.29 13.46 28.44
N LEU A 5 -6.74 14.46 27.76
CA LEU A 5 -5.72 14.27 26.73
C LEU A 5 -4.46 13.79 27.45
N SER A 6 -4.09 12.52 27.30
CA SER A 6 -2.71 12.10 27.55
C SER A 6 -2.39 10.76 26.89
N ALA A 7 -1.80 10.83 25.70
CA ALA A 7 -0.87 9.84 25.18
C ALA A 7 0.00 10.48 24.09
N CYS A 8 0.69 11.57 24.42
CA CYS A 8 1.93 11.92 23.74
C CYS A 8 3.06 11.11 24.41
N GLY A 9 3.70 10.20 23.68
CA GLY A 9 4.92 9.58 24.19
C GLY A 9 5.24 8.18 23.67
N GLY A 10 5.28 7.98 22.36
CA GLY A 10 5.87 6.78 21.77
C GLY A 10 6.29 7.10 20.35
N GLY A 11 7.52 7.57 20.17
CA GLY A 11 8.01 8.00 18.86
C GLY A 11 7.75 6.95 17.79
N GLU A 12 7.18 7.37 16.66
CA GLU A 12 6.99 6.57 15.44
C GLU A 12 8.36 6.14 14.85
N LYS A 13 9.08 5.25 15.54
CA LYS A 13 10.06 4.36 14.90
C LYS A 13 9.29 3.18 14.29
N GLY A 14 8.32 3.49 13.42
CA GLY A 14 7.65 2.47 12.62
C GLY A 14 8.69 1.74 11.78
N ASP A 15 8.54 0.41 11.66
CA ASP A 15 9.43 -0.44 10.88
C ASP A 15 9.64 0.15 9.47
N PRO A 16 10.90 0.41 9.05
CA PRO A 16 11.17 1.03 7.77
C PRO A 16 10.61 0.26 6.58
N ALA A 17 10.57 -1.07 6.63
CA ALA A 17 10.00 -1.89 5.57
C ALA A 17 8.48 -1.70 5.49
N LEU A 18 7.77 -1.64 6.62
CA LEU A 18 6.33 -1.34 6.62
C LEU A 18 6.02 0.05 6.04
N ARG A 19 6.85 1.06 6.36
CA ARG A 19 6.71 2.39 5.75
C ARG A 19 6.91 2.36 4.24
N ARG A 20 7.90 1.62 3.75
CA ARG A 20 8.12 1.44 2.32
C ARG A 20 6.99 0.64 1.66
N GLY A 21 6.38 -0.31 2.37
CA GLY A 21 5.17 -1.01 1.92
C GLY A 21 3.99 -0.06 1.71
N ILE A 22 3.76 0.88 2.62
CA ILE A 22 2.75 1.94 2.42
C ILE A 22 3.12 2.84 1.22
N GLN A 23 4.40 3.21 1.07
CA GLN A 23 4.86 4.01 -0.08
C GLN A 23 4.65 3.29 -1.42
N PHE A 24 4.81 1.96 -1.44
CA PHE A 24 4.51 1.13 -2.60
C PHE A 24 3.03 1.24 -3.01
N VAL A 25 2.11 1.14 -2.05
CA VAL A 25 0.67 1.29 -2.33
C VAL A 25 0.33 2.72 -2.76
N ARG A 26 0.98 3.72 -2.16
CA ARG A 26 0.85 5.14 -2.59
C ARG A 26 1.34 5.37 -4.00
N TYR A 27 2.41 4.70 -4.41
CA TYR A 27 2.90 4.76 -5.78
C TYR A 27 1.84 4.20 -6.73
N LEU A 28 1.34 2.99 -6.49
CA LEU A 28 0.32 2.36 -7.34
C LEU A 28 -0.98 3.17 -7.42
N SER A 29 -1.41 3.78 -6.32
CA SER A 29 -2.62 4.62 -6.27
C SER A 29 -2.41 6.07 -6.70
N ALA A 30 -1.19 6.45 -7.11
CA ALA A 30 -0.93 7.80 -7.59
C ALA A 30 -1.56 8.02 -8.96
N ARG A 31 -2.14 9.20 -9.19
CA ARG A 31 -2.78 9.61 -10.45
C ARG A 31 -2.00 9.19 -11.70
N ASN A 32 -0.71 9.50 -11.76
CA ASN A 32 0.14 9.18 -12.91
C ASN A 32 0.36 7.68 -13.12
N GLN A 33 0.32 6.87 -12.05
CA GLN A 33 0.40 5.42 -12.18
C GLN A 33 -0.94 4.84 -12.61
N LEU A 34 -2.05 5.34 -12.05
CA LEU A 34 -3.39 4.94 -12.48
C LEU A 34 -3.62 5.19 -13.98
N THR A 35 -3.15 6.32 -14.54
CA THR A 35 -3.22 6.58 -15.99
C THR A 35 -2.46 5.58 -16.86
N ARG A 36 -1.43 4.95 -16.31
CA ARG A 36 -0.55 4.00 -17.03
C ARG A 36 -0.92 2.55 -16.76
N SER A 37 -1.93 2.33 -15.94
CA SER A 37 -2.40 1.03 -15.50
C SER A 37 -3.69 0.64 -16.21
N SER A 38 -4.07 -0.63 -16.13
CA SER A 38 -5.38 -1.08 -16.57
C SER A 38 -6.54 -0.61 -15.68
N PHE A 39 -6.27 0.01 -14.53
CA PHE A 39 -7.30 0.35 -13.53
C PHE A 39 -8.49 1.12 -14.14
N LEU A 40 -8.21 2.18 -14.89
CA LEU A 40 -9.25 3.05 -15.45
C LEU A 40 -9.96 2.44 -16.65
N VAL A 41 -9.37 1.42 -17.29
CA VAL A 41 -10.04 0.65 -18.34
C VAL A 41 -11.11 -0.24 -17.71
N VAL A 42 -10.83 -0.83 -16.54
CA VAL A 42 -11.79 -1.67 -15.81
C VAL A 42 -12.80 -0.85 -15.02
N TYR A 43 -12.36 0.25 -14.42
CA TYR A 43 -13.15 1.10 -13.52
C TYR A 43 -13.05 2.58 -13.95
N PRO A 44 -13.80 3.02 -14.98
CA PRO A 44 -13.72 4.39 -15.49
C PRO A 44 -14.07 5.47 -14.45
N GLU A 45 -15.01 5.17 -13.54
CA GLU A 45 -15.44 6.06 -12.45
C GLU A 45 -14.68 5.81 -11.11
N GLY A 46 -13.62 5.00 -11.16
CA GLY A 46 -12.97 4.30 -10.04
C GLY A 46 -13.15 4.84 -8.62
N LYS A 47 -13.69 3.99 -7.75
CA LYS A 47 -13.79 4.23 -6.30
C LYS A 47 -12.58 3.66 -5.55
N PRO A 48 -12.32 4.09 -4.29
CA PRO A 48 -11.32 3.44 -3.44
C PRO A 48 -11.49 1.92 -3.35
N SER A 49 -12.71 1.40 -3.22
CA SER A 49 -12.99 -0.04 -3.21
C SER A 49 -12.57 -0.73 -4.51
N ASP A 50 -12.80 -0.07 -5.64
CA ASP A 50 -12.44 -0.57 -6.97
C ASP A 50 -10.93 -0.67 -7.11
N PHE A 51 -10.19 0.32 -6.58
CA PHE A 51 -8.73 0.26 -6.55
C PHE A 51 -8.23 -0.95 -5.75
N VAL A 52 -8.79 -1.21 -4.57
CA VAL A 52 -8.41 -2.39 -3.77
C VAL A 52 -8.72 -3.67 -4.54
N LYS A 53 -9.92 -3.78 -5.13
CA LYS A 53 -10.31 -4.95 -5.94
C LYS A 53 -9.38 -5.16 -7.14
N TRP A 54 -9.05 -4.09 -7.86
CA TRP A 54 -8.13 -4.13 -8.99
C TRP A 54 -6.71 -4.51 -8.56
N MET A 55 -6.17 -3.87 -7.54
CA MET A 55 -4.79 -4.04 -7.08
C MET A 55 -4.47 -5.50 -6.76
N PHE A 56 -5.43 -6.24 -6.16
CA PHE A 56 -5.28 -7.65 -5.82
C PHE A 56 -5.90 -8.61 -6.85
N SER A 57 -6.34 -8.11 -8.01
CA SER A 57 -6.72 -8.95 -9.14
C SER A 57 -5.50 -9.49 -9.87
N THR A 58 -5.68 -10.48 -10.75
CA THR A 58 -4.63 -10.98 -11.64
C THR A 58 -4.00 -9.86 -12.47
N MET A 59 -4.83 -8.94 -12.97
CA MET A 59 -4.36 -7.86 -13.82
C MET A 59 -3.60 -6.79 -13.02
N GLY A 60 -4.12 -6.38 -11.87
CA GLY A 60 -3.41 -5.44 -11.00
C GLY A 60 -2.09 -6.01 -10.49
N THR A 61 -2.07 -7.27 -10.05
CA THR A 61 -0.85 -7.93 -9.55
C THR A 61 0.23 -8.04 -10.64
N ALA A 62 -0.16 -8.28 -11.90
CA ALA A 62 0.78 -8.30 -13.02
C ALA A 62 1.42 -6.93 -13.31
N GLU A 63 0.79 -5.84 -12.88
CA GLU A 63 1.28 -4.47 -13.04
C GLU A 63 2.04 -3.94 -11.81
N TRP A 64 2.15 -4.73 -10.75
CA TRP A 64 2.91 -4.32 -9.57
C TRP A 64 4.39 -4.14 -9.93
N PRO A 65 5.04 -3.09 -9.38
CA PRO A 65 6.49 -3.05 -9.38
C PRO A 65 7.09 -4.31 -8.71
N PRO A 66 8.30 -4.71 -9.11
CA PRO A 66 8.94 -5.91 -8.60
C PRO A 66 9.23 -5.82 -7.09
N SER A 67 9.49 -6.97 -6.48
CA SER A 67 9.91 -7.03 -5.07
C SER A 67 11.43 -6.85 -4.91
N GLU A 68 11.86 -6.51 -3.69
CA GLU A 68 13.29 -6.51 -3.34
C GLU A 68 13.91 -7.89 -3.52
N GLU A 69 13.18 -8.98 -3.26
CA GLU A 69 13.67 -10.35 -3.46
C GLU A 69 13.94 -10.66 -4.94
N MET A 70 13.09 -10.18 -5.85
CA MET A 70 13.34 -10.28 -7.29
C MET A 70 14.56 -9.46 -7.71
N ALA A 71 14.71 -8.25 -7.17
CA ALA A 71 15.84 -7.37 -7.44
C ALA A 71 17.18 -7.89 -6.87
N GLU A 72 17.15 -8.64 -5.76
CA GLU A 72 18.30 -9.36 -5.22
C GLU A 72 18.73 -10.51 -6.14
N ALA A 73 17.77 -11.18 -6.79
CA ALA A 73 18.03 -12.29 -7.70
C ALA A 73 18.54 -11.84 -9.08
N ASP A 74 18.09 -10.67 -9.56
CA ASP A 74 18.54 -10.07 -10.82
C ASP A 74 18.79 -8.55 -10.66
N PRO A 75 20.05 -8.10 -10.66
CA PRO A 75 20.41 -6.68 -10.55
C PRO A 75 19.81 -5.79 -11.64
N MET A 76 19.48 -6.34 -12.81
CA MET A 76 18.83 -5.59 -13.89
C MET A 76 17.45 -5.08 -13.47
N ILE A 77 16.72 -5.84 -12.65
CA ILE A 77 15.41 -5.44 -12.11
C ILE A 77 15.55 -4.20 -11.22
N ALA A 78 16.58 -4.15 -10.38
CA ALA A 78 16.84 -3.01 -9.50
C ALA A 78 17.10 -1.72 -10.31
N GLU A 79 17.95 -1.82 -11.35
CA GLU A 79 18.28 -0.68 -12.21
C GLU A 79 17.08 -0.23 -13.04
N GLN A 80 16.27 -1.15 -13.56
CA GLN A 80 15.02 -0.82 -14.25
C GLN A 80 14.05 -0.07 -13.33
N ALA A 81 13.76 -0.59 -12.14
CA ALA A 81 12.88 0.05 -11.17
C ALA A 81 13.37 1.46 -10.81
N LYS A 82 14.68 1.62 -10.60
CA LYS A 82 15.32 2.91 -10.32
C LYS A 82 15.18 3.89 -11.48
N SER A 83 15.34 3.44 -12.72
CA SER A 83 15.23 4.29 -13.93
C SER A 83 13.85 4.95 -14.08
N ILE A 84 12.79 4.21 -13.72
CA ILE A 84 11.41 4.70 -13.76
C ILE A 84 10.92 5.22 -12.41
N ARG A 85 11.81 5.28 -11.40
CA ARG A 85 11.52 5.69 -10.02
C ARG A 85 10.37 4.89 -9.39
N ALA A 86 10.25 3.62 -9.73
CA ALA A 86 9.30 2.70 -9.10
C ALA A 86 9.87 2.17 -7.77
N PRO A 87 9.10 2.18 -6.67
CA PRO A 87 9.50 1.53 -5.45
C PRO A 87 9.47 0.01 -5.63
N LEU A 88 10.36 -0.69 -4.94
CA LEU A 88 10.31 -2.14 -4.83
C LEU A 88 9.43 -2.53 -3.63
N LEU A 89 8.71 -3.64 -3.74
CA LEU A 89 7.99 -4.20 -2.59
C LEU A 89 9.01 -4.71 -1.57
N PRO A 90 9.00 -4.21 -0.31
CA PRO A 90 10.03 -4.57 0.65
C PRO A 90 10.02 -6.05 1.02
N LYS A 91 11.21 -6.63 1.21
CA LYS A 91 11.35 -8.04 1.57
C LYS A 91 10.65 -8.33 2.89
N GLY A 92 9.88 -9.42 2.91
CA GLY A 92 9.15 -9.87 4.09
C GLY A 92 7.99 -8.99 4.50
N VAL A 93 7.54 -8.04 3.65
CA VAL A 93 6.28 -7.31 3.82
C VAL A 93 5.25 -7.84 2.85
N ALA A 94 4.14 -8.33 3.37
CA ALA A 94 3.00 -8.72 2.55
C ALA A 94 2.01 -7.56 2.36
N LEU A 95 1.42 -7.44 1.18
CA LEU A 95 0.23 -6.62 0.96
C LEU A 95 -1.00 -7.51 1.07
N VAL A 96 -2.02 -7.06 1.80
CA VAL A 96 -3.22 -7.86 2.08
C VAL A 96 -4.48 -7.01 1.86
N PRO A 97 -5.52 -7.51 1.18
CA PRO A 97 -6.77 -6.77 0.99
C PRO A 97 -7.69 -6.89 2.20
N LEU A 98 -8.38 -5.79 2.55
CA LEU A 98 -9.53 -5.69 3.45
C LEU A 98 -9.27 -6.03 4.92
N GLU A 99 -8.79 -7.23 5.21
CA GLU A 99 -8.59 -7.75 6.55
C GLU A 99 -7.18 -8.29 6.73
N ARG A 100 -6.71 -8.31 7.99
CA ARG A 100 -5.42 -8.90 8.34
C ARG A 100 -5.41 -10.40 8.07
N ASP A 101 -4.31 -10.89 7.53
CA ASP A 101 -4.05 -12.32 7.37
C ASP A 101 -3.18 -12.82 8.53
N LEU A 102 -3.76 -13.63 9.43
CA LEU A 102 -3.07 -14.12 10.63
C LEU A 102 -1.85 -15.01 10.33
N LYS A 103 -1.76 -15.56 9.10
CA LYS A 103 -0.63 -16.39 8.67
C LYS A 103 0.55 -15.55 8.20
N LYS A 104 0.33 -14.30 7.84
CA LYS A 104 1.36 -13.37 7.37
C LYS A 104 1.84 -12.52 8.54
N LYS A 105 3.15 -12.40 8.73
CA LYS A 105 3.73 -11.62 9.83
C LYS A 105 3.64 -10.12 9.53
N ARG A 106 4.72 -9.52 9.01
CA ARG A 106 4.73 -8.11 8.62
C ARG A 106 3.85 -7.91 7.40
N GLN A 107 2.84 -7.06 7.53
CA GLN A 107 1.88 -6.83 6.47
C GLN A 107 1.34 -5.41 6.45
N VAL A 108 0.91 -4.97 5.28
CA VAL A 108 0.13 -3.76 5.08
C VAL A 108 -1.24 -4.17 4.55
N VAL A 109 -2.27 -3.98 5.38
CA VAL A 109 -3.67 -4.23 5.04
C VAL A 109 -4.24 -3.00 4.36
N ILE A 110 -4.79 -3.18 3.16
CA ILE A 110 -5.30 -2.09 2.33
C ILE A 110 -6.83 -2.14 2.33
N ARG A 111 -7.43 -1.06 2.82
CA ARG A 111 -8.87 -0.87 2.93
C ARG A 111 -9.30 0.38 2.17
N ALA A 112 -10.60 0.46 1.92
CA ALA A 112 -11.24 1.57 1.23
C ALA A 112 -12.33 2.16 2.12
N ASP A 113 -12.50 3.48 2.04
CA ASP A 113 -13.69 4.18 2.50
C ASP A 113 -14.18 5.04 1.32
N ASP A 114 -15.18 4.52 0.62
CA ASP A 114 -15.74 5.15 -0.57
C ASP A 114 -16.52 6.43 -0.24
N ALA A 115 -17.13 6.49 0.95
CA ALA A 115 -17.89 7.66 1.37
C ALA A 115 -16.95 8.86 1.60
N ALA A 116 -15.78 8.61 2.17
CA ALA A 116 -14.73 9.63 2.33
C ALA A 116 -13.82 9.76 1.10
N GLY A 117 -13.90 8.85 0.12
CA GLY A 117 -13.05 8.84 -1.08
C GLY A 117 -11.58 8.53 -0.79
N ILE A 118 -11.29 7.76 0.27
CA ILE A 118 -9.91 7.50 0.76
C ILE A 118 -9.53 6.02 0.72
N LEU A 119 -8.24 5.79 0.51
CA LEU A 119 -7.57 4.53 0.81
C LEU A 119 -6.98 4.60 2.22
N ILE A 120 -7.02 3.46 2.91
CA ILE A 120 -6.49 3.28 4.26
C ILE A 120 -5.49 2.13 4.22
N ALA A 121 -4.29 2.35 4.74
CA ALA A 121 -3.25 1.36 4.86
C ALA A 121 -2.88 1.18 6.35
N ASP A 122 -3.22 0.02 6.89
CA ASP A 122 -2.88 -0.38 8.25
C ASP A 122 -1.66 -1.32 8.21
N ALA A 123 -0.55 -0.87 8.78
CA ALA A 123 0.69 -1.63 8.80
C ALA A 123 0.86 -2.35 10.14
N TYR A 124 1.01 -3.68 10.08
CA TYR A 124 1.14 -4.56 11.23
C TYR A 124 2.53 -5.19 11.25
N LEU A 125 3.17 -5.17 12.42
CA LEU A 125 4.37 -5.98 12.68
C LEU A 125 3.99 -7.45 12.93
N ASP A 126 2.91 -7.65 13.67
CA ASP A 126 2.28 -8.93 13.93
C ASP A 126 0.75 -8.73 13.87
N PRO A 127 0.01 -9.54 13.12
CA PRO A 127 -1.43 -9.35 12.91
C PRO A 127 -2.27 -9.54 14.16
N ASN A 128 -1.75 -10.16 15.23
CA ASN A 128 -2.50 -10.37 16.46
C ASN A 128 -2.65 -9.09 17.30
N TYR A 129 -1.88 -8.04 16.97
CA TYR A 129 -1.89 -6.77 17.68
C TYR A 129 -2.50 -5.65 16.82
N SER A 130 -2.70 -4.48 17.42
CA SER A 130 -3.11 -3.27 16.72
C SER A 130 -2.07 -2.85 15.67
N PRO A 131 -2.48 -2.09 14.62
CA PRO A 131 -1.54 -1.58 13.63
C PRO A 131 -0.42 -0.79 14.30
N ALA A 132 0.82 -1.04 13.89
CA ALA A 132 1.97 -0.24 14.28
C ALA A 132 1.92 1.16 13.65
N MET A 133 1.24 1.30 12.52
CA MET A 133 1.04 2.56 11.82
C MET A 133 -0.19 2.47 10.92
N THR A 134 -1.02 3.51 10.93
CA THR A 134 -2.10 3.71 9.95
C THR A 134 -1.81 4.96 9.13
N ARG A 135 -2.03 4.86 7.81
CA ARG A 135 -1.99 6.00 6.90
C ARG A 135 -3.19 5.98 5.99
N GLN A 136 -3.70 7.16 5.68
CA GLN A 136 -4.86 7.34 4.84
C GLN A 136 -4.60 8.47 3.84
N TRP A 137 -5.14 8.35 2.64
CA TRP A 137 -5.02 9.34 1.58
C TRP A 137 -6.16 9.24 0.57
N PRO A 138 -6.57 10.35 -0.07
CA PRO A 138 -7.60 10.32 -1.09
C PRO A 138 -7.14 9.57 -2.33
N LEU A 139 -8.03 8.78 -2.94
CA LEU A 139 -7.83 8.26 -4.29
C LEU A 139 -8.18 9.37 -5.29
N LYS A 140 -7.15 9.90 -5.96
CA LYS A 140 -7.34 10.96 -6.97
C LYS A 140 -7.26 10.38 -8.37
N LEU A 141 -8.43 10.23 -9.00
CA LEU A 141 -8.49 9.84 -10.40
C LEU A 141 -7.87 10.91 -11.31
N PRO A 142 -7.28 10.52 -12.44
CA PRO A 142 -6.90 11.46 -13.46
C PRO A 142 -8.14 12.00 -14.16
N LYS A 143 -8.37 13.30 -14.01
CA LYS A 143 -9.21 14.07 -14.94
C LYS A 143 -8.50 14.21 -16.28
#